data_AF-A0A838FEU8-F1
#
_entry.id   AF-A0A838FEU8-F1
#
_cell.length_a   1.000
_cell.length_b   1.000
_cell.length_c   1.000
_cell.angle_alpha   90.00
_cell.angle_beta   90.00
_cell.angle_gamma   90.00
#
_symmetry.space_group_name_H-M   'P 1'
#
loop_
_entity.id
_entity.type
_entity.pdbx_description
1 polymer ?
#
loop_
_entity_poly.entity_id
_entity_poly.type
_entity_poly.pdbx_seq_one_letter_code
_entity_poly.pdbx_strand_id
1 'polypeptide(L)' 'TILLFAKVFFFIFFFMWVRWTIPRFRYDQLMNLGWKGLIPLSIVWLMVTAAGVLYFNS' A
#
# COMPACT_ATOMS: atom_id res chain seq x y z
N THR A 1 16.54 15.85 10.06
CA THR A 1 17.42 14.65 9.96
C THR A 1 16.96 13.50 10.84
N ILE A 2 16.84 13.68 12.16
CA ILE A 2 16.43 12.63 13.11
C ILE A 2 15.05 12.01 12.78
N LEU A 3 14.07 12.83 12.37
CA LEU A 3 12.73 12.35 11.98
C LEU A 3 12.73 11.43 10.74
N LEU A 4 13.67 11.64 9.81
CA LEU A 4 13.81 10.78 8.63
C LEU A 4 14.37 9.42 9.02
N PHE A 5 15.43 9.41 9.85
CA PHE A 5 16.01 8.17 10.36
C PHE A 5 15.02 7.37 11.22
N ALA A 6 14.22 8.04 12.07
CA ALA A 6 13.20 7.38 12.88
C ALA A 6 12.12 6.69 12.04
N LYS A 7 11.64 7.33 10.96
CA LYS A 7 10.70 6.71 10.02
C LYS A 7 11.32 5.47 9.37
N VAL A 8 12.56 5.56 8.90
CA VAL A 8 13.26 4.44 8.23
C VAL A 8 13.47 3.28 9.20
N PHE A 9 13.90 3.55 10.44
CA PHE A 9 14.08 2.51 11.46
C PHE A 9 12.77 1.82 11.82
N PHE A 10 11.68 2.58 11.93
CA PHE A 10 10.34 2.05 12.14
C PHE A 10 9.88 1.13 11.00
N PHE A 11 10.10 1.53 9.74
CA PHE A 11 9.81 0.67 8.59
C PHE A 11 10.65 -0.62 8.59
N ILE A 12 11.96 -0.53 8.87
CA ILE A 12 12.85 -1.70 8.92
C ILE A 12 12.43 -2.68 10.03
N PHE A 13 12.12 -2.17 11.22
CA PHE A 13 11.64 -2.98 12.33
C PHE A 13 10.31 -3.67 11.98
N PHE A 14 9.38 -2.93 11.36
CA PHE A 14 8.12 -3.49 10.88
C PHE A 14 8.33 -4.60 9.85
N PHE A 15 9.22 -4.42 8.87
CA PHE A 15 9.54 -5.46 7.88
C PHE A 15 10.16 -6.73 8.50
N MET A 16 11.04 -6.55 9.48
CA MET A 16 11.65 -7.68 10.19
C MET A 16 10.63 -8.43 11.03
N TRP A 17 9.74 -7.71 11.72
CA TRP A 17 8.66 -8.29 12.51
C TRP A 17 7.62 -8.99 11.62
N VAL A 18 7.28 -8.41 10.48
CA VAL A 18 6.43 -9.04 9.45
C VAL A 18 7.02 -10.38 9.01
N ARG A 19 8.33 -10.49 8.76
CA ARG A 19 8.96 -11.79 8.48
C ARG A 19 8.87 -12.79 9.63
N TRP A 20 8.97 -12.32 10.87
CA TRP A 20 8.81 -13.15 12.06
C TRP A 20 7.37 -13.62 12.29
N THR A 21 6.38 -12.83 11.87
CA THR A 21 4.95 -13.10 12.09
C THR A 21 4.30 -13.84 10.92
N ILE A 22 4.91 -13.82 9.73
CA ILE A 22 4.41 -14.51 8.53
C ILE A 22 4.80 -15.99 8.58
N PRO A 23 3.86 -16.92 8.86
CA PRO A 23 4.08 -18.33 8.70
C PRO A 23 3.71 -18.66 7.24
N ARG A 24 4.65 -18.46 6.31
CA ARG A 24 4.57 -18.91 4.90
C ARG A 24 3.23 -18.59 4.19
N PHE A 25 2.91 -17.31 3.94
CA PHE A 25 1.79 -16.94 3.07
C PHE A 25 2.01 -17.47 1.63
N ARG A 26 0.98 -18.07 1.03
CA ARG A 26 1.02 -18.56 -0.35
C ARG A 26 1.13 -17.37 -1.31
N TYR A 27 1.99 -17.47 -2.32
CA TYR A 27 2.07 -16.51 -3.42
C TYR A 27 0.69 -16.26 -4.07
N ASP A 28 -0.20 -17.27 -4.05
CA ASP A 28 -1.57 -17.16 -4.55
C ASP A 28 -2.46 -16.19 -3.76
N GLN A 29 -2.22 -16.04 -2.44
CA GLN A 29 -2.99 -15.09 -1.63
C GLN A 29 -2.53 -13.66 -1.90
N LEU A 30 -1.22 -13.43 -2.05
CA LEU A 30 -0.71 -12.14 -2.50
C LEU A 30 -1.18 -11.81 -3.91
N MET A 31 -1.17 -12.81 -4.81
CA MET A 31 -1.62 -12.61 -6.19
C MET A 31 -3.12 -12.32 -6.24
N ASN A 32 -3.95 -13.02 -5.46
CA ASN A 32 -5.36 -12.68 -5.32
C ASN A 32 -5.57 -11.30 -4.69
N LEU A 33 -4.80 -10.90 -3.68
CA LEU A 33 -4.89 -9.56 -3.09
C LEU A 33 -4.50 -8.47 -4.10
N GLY A 34 -3.43 -8.72 -4.87
CA GLY A 34 -2.92 -7.86 -5.93
C GLY A 34 -3.91 -7.72 -7.09
N TRP A 35 -4.35 -8.84 -7.64
CA TRP A 35 -5.22 -8.87 -8.81
C TRP A 35 -6.68 -8.53 -8.49
N LYS A 36 -7.25 -9.04 -7.39
CA LYS A 36 -8.65 -8.77 -7.03
C LYS A 36 -8.84 -7.51 -6.18
N GLY A 37 -7.80 -7.07 -5.46
CA GLY A 37 -7.87 -5.88 -4.61
C GLY A 37 -7.20 -4.68 -5.23
N LEU A 38 -5.90 -4.78 -5.56
CA LEU A 38 -5.09 -3.63 -5.97
C LEU A 38 -5.52 -3.03 -7.31
N ILE A 39 -5.85 -3.85 -8.31
CA ILE A 39 -6.27 -3.37 -9.64
C ILE A 39 -7.59 -2.57 -9.58
N PRO A 40 -8.71 -3.12 -9.08
CA PRO A 40 -9.96 -2.36 -9.00
C PRO A 40 -9.82 -1.15 -8.07
N LEU A 41 -9.06 -1.27 -6.97
CA LEU A 41 -8.80 -0.15 -6.08
C LEU A 41 -8.04 0.98 -6.78
N SER A 42 -7.04 0.66 -7.61
CA SER A 42 -6.27 1.66 -8.36
C SER A 42 -7.14 2.40 -9.38
N ILE A 43 -8.05 1.69 -10.05
CA ILE A 43 -9.02 2.29 -11.00
C ILE A 43 -9.98 3.24 -10.26
N VAL A 44 -10.50 2.82 -9.11
CA VAL A 44 -11.38 3.67 -8.28
C VAL A 44 -10.65 4.92 -7.81
N TRP A 45 -9.41 4.81 -7.33
CA TRP A 45 -8.62 5.97 -6.94
C TRP A 45 -8.39 6.93 -8.11
N LEU A 46 -8.08 6.41 -9.30
CA LEU A 46 -7.93 7.24 -10.50
C LEU A 46 -9.21 8.01 -10.82
N MET A 47 -10.38 7.33 -10.78
CA MET A 47 -11.68 7.99 -10.97
C MET A 47 -11.98 9.05 -9.92
N VAL A 48 -11.72 8.77 -8.63
CA VAL A 48 -11.92 9.73 -7.54
C VAL A 48 -11.02 10.95 -7.70
N THR A 49 -9.76 10.74 -8.08
CA THR A 49 -8.80 11.84 -8.25
C THR A 49 -9.18 12.68 -9.47
N ALA A 50 -9.58 12.05 -10.58
CA ALA A 50 -10.07 12.75 -11.77
C ALA A 50 -11.34 13.56 -11.49
N ALA A 51 -12.31 12.99 -10.75
CA ALA A 51 -13.52 13.70 -10.34
C ALA A 51 -13.20 14.86 -9.37
N GLY A 52 -12.27 14.65 -8.43
CA GLY A 52 -11.83 15.68 -7.49
C GLY A 52 -11.15 16.85 -8.18
N VAL A 53 -10.26 16.59 -9.15
CA VAL A 53 -9.61 17.64 -9.96
C VAL A 53 -10.63 18.42 -10.78
N LEU A 54 -11.62 17.76 -11.39
CA LEU A 54 -12.69 18.43 -12.12
C LEU A 54 -13.54 19.33 -11.21
N TYR A 55 -13.89 18.87 -10.01
CA TYR A 55 -14.62 19.67 -9.02
C TYR A 55 -13.82 20.86 -8.50
N PHE A 56 -12.50 20.72 -8.36
CA PHE A 56 -11.63 21.80 -7.86
C PHE A 56 -11.25 22.82 -8.93
N ASN A 57 -11.43 22.49 -10.22
CA ASN A 57 -11.11 23.35 -11.37
C ASN A 57 -12.35 24.09 -11.93
N SER A 58 -13.53 23.94 -11.32
CA SER A 58 -14.70 24.83 -11.46
C SER A 58 -14.81 25.74 -10.26
#